data_AF-A0A963F3I1-F1
#
_entry.id   AF-A0A963F3I1-F1
#
_cell.length_a   1.000
_cell.length_b   1.000
_cell.length_c   1.000
_cell.angle_alpha   90.00
_cell.angle_beta   90.00
_cell.angle_gamma   90.00
#
_symmetry.space_group_name_H-M   'P 1'
#
loop_
_entity.id
_entity.type
_entity.pdbx_description
1 polymer ?
#
loop_
_entity_poly.entity_id
_entity_poly.type
_entity_poly.pdbx_seq_one_letter_code
_entity_poly.pdbx_strand_id
1 'polypeptide(L)'
;MTTPKSPMARADFFTGILLFMLGAYLLVEGLRMPGAGGYIEAGGEPGRVPVMLGVIIALLALILVVRALRAGARQRWQDGERTVVDSDGVVRGVLTAVWCGCYALAMLGFTTGGWQFTYRGATVLFLLVFIVGFEWGNAKDLGARRWAWLGQAFPSIARLLQPLSRMPGARFGSYLWLICVASAQALVATWVIAWLFEQKFYVQLP
;
A
#
# COMPACT_ATOMS: atom_id res chain seq x y z
N MET A 1 27.03 4.99 25.88
CA MET A 1 26.03 4.21 25.11
C MET A 1 25.81 4.89 23.76
N THR A 2 26.52 4.46 22.74
CA THR A 2 26.30 4.93 21.36
C THR A 2 25.14 4.12 20.78
N THR A 3 23.96 4.74 20.70
CA THR A 3 22.83 4.21 19.93
C THR A 3 23.31 3.85 18.52
N PRO A 4 22.90 2.70 17.95
CA PRO A 4 23.28 2.34 16.58
C PRO A 4 22.84 3.47 15.64
N LYS A 5 23.81 4.14 15.00
CA LYS A 5 23.58 5.22 14.04
C LYS A 5 22.91 4.60 12.82
N SER A 6 21.63 4.94 12.57
CA SER A 6 20.96 4.42 11.39
C SER A 6 21.54 5.10 10.13
N PRO A 7 22.01 4.34 9.13
CA PRO A 7 22.55 4.86 7.87
C PRO A 7 21.46 5.50 6.96
N MET A 8 20.22 5.60 7.44
CA MET A 8 19.03 5.86 6.61
C MET A 8 18.72 7.34 6.37
N ALA A 9 19.30 8.26 7.16
CA ALA A 9 18.94 9.69 7.09
C ALA A 9 19.24 10.35 5.73
N ARG A 10 20.28 9.88 5.01
CA ARG A 10 20.63 10.41 3.69
C ARG A 10 19.69 9.88 2.60
N ALA A 11 19.36 8.59 2.62
CA ALA A 11 18.42 7.99 1.68
C ALA A 11 17.04 8.63 1.82
N ASP A 12 16.54 8.77 3.05
CA ASP A 12 15.27 9.43 3.37
C ASP A 12 15.19 10.87 2.82
N PHE A 13 16.31 11.61 2.85
CA PHE A 13 16.36 12.97 2.32
C PHE A 13 16.19 13.02 0.79
N PHE A 14 16.94 12.19 0.06
CA PHE A 14 16.83 12.12 -1.40
C PHE A 14 15.48 11.58 -1.85
N THR A 15 15.00 10.51 -1.20
CA THR A 15 13.66 9.96 -1.44
C THR A 15 12.60 11.01 -1.16
N GLY A 16 12.73 11.78 -0.06
CA GLY A 16 11.84 12.88 0.25
C GLY A 16 11.81 13.97 -0.83
N ILE A 17 12.97 14.44 -1.32
CA ILE A 17 13.00 15.44 -2.40
C ILE A 17 12.35 14.91 -3.68
N LEU A 18 12.68 13.68 -4.08
CA LEU A 18 12.14 13.07 -5.30
C LEU A 18 10.62 12.93 -5.21
N LEU A 19 10.12 12.40 -4.09
CA LEU A 19 8.68 12.26 -3.85
C LEU A 19 7.99 13.62 -3.78
N PHE A 20 8.62 14.65 -3.21
CA PHE A 20 8.05 15.99 -3.19
C PHE A 20 7.88 16.55 -4.61
N MET A 21 8.89 16.40 -5.47
CA MET A 21 8.81 16.81 -6.87
C MET A 21 7.72 16.03 -7.62
N LEU A 22 7.63 14.71 -7.40
CA LEU A 22 6.58 13.87 -7.99
C LEU A 22 5.18 14.29 -7.52
N GLY A 23 5.01 14.54 -6.22
CA GLY A 23 3.73 15.00 -5.65
C GLY A 23 3.31 16.36 -6.19
N ALA A 24 4.26 17.31 -6.28
CA ALA A 24 4.03 18.62 -6.89
C ALA A 24 3.66 18.52 -8.37
N TYR A 25 4.33 17.63 -9.12
CA TYR A 25 4.01 17.36 -10.52
C TYR A 25 2.58 16.83 -10.69
N LEU A 26 2.19 15.81 -9.92
CA LEU A 26 0.82 15.26 -9.94
C LEU A 26 -0.23 16.29 -9.57
N LEU A 27 0.09 17.19 -8.64
CA LEU A 27 -0.80 18.28 -8.24
C LEU A 27 -0.98 19.28 -9.39
N VAL A 28 0.09 19.70 -10.06
CA VAL A 28 0.02 20.62 -11.20
C VAL A 28 -0.74 19.99 -12.37
N GLU A 29 -0.43 18.74 -12.72
CA GLU A 29 -1.13 18.04 -13.80
C GLU A 29 -2.60 17.81 -13.47
N GLY A 30 -2.91 17.42 -12.22
CA GLY A 30 -4.28 17.28 -11.76
C GLY A 30 -5.09 18.58 -11.82
N LEU A 31 -4.47 19.73 -11.52
CA LEU A 31 -5.11 21.05 -11.64
C LEU A 31 -5.27 21.52 -13.09
N ARG A 32 -4.39 21.06 -13.99
CA ARG A 32 -4.44 21.39 -15.43
C ARG A 32 -5.44 20.55 -16.20
N MET A 33 -5.86 19.41 -15.65
CA MET A 33 -6.88 18.57 -16.29
C MET A 33 -8.19 19.35 -16.36
N PRO A 34 -8.75 19.55 -17.58
CA PRO A 34 -10.00 20.27 -17.72
C PRO A 34 -11.09 19.53 -16.96
N GLY A 35 -11.77 20.25 -16.06
CA GLY A 35 -13.09 19.82 -15.58
C GLY A 35 -13.99 19.67 -16.80
N ALA A 36 -14.81 18.63 -16.84
CA ALA A 36 -15.58 18.27 -18.04
C ALA A 36 -16.77 19.21 -18.32
N GLY A 37 -16.54 20.53 -18.32
CA GLY A 37 -17.42 21.54 -18.93
C GLY A 37 -18.88 21.52 -18.46
N GLY A 38 -19.18 21.02 -17.26
CA GLY A 38 -20.55 20.85 -16.76
C GLY A 38 -21.27 19.57 -17.21
N TYR A 39 -20.62 18.67 -17.96
CA TYR A 39 -21.14 17.35 -18.36
C TYR A 39 -20.86 16.23 -17.36
N ILE A 40 -19.98 16.45 -16.37
CA ILE A 40 -19.73 15.52 -15.26
C ILE A 40 -20.30 16.14 -13.99
N GLU A 41 -21.01 15.33 -13.19
CA GLU A 41 -21.53 15.74 -11.89
C GLU A 41 -20.43 16.38 -11.02
N ALA A 42 -20.79 17.42 -10.27
CA ALA A 42 -19.87 18.13 -9.40
C ALA A 42 -19.16 17.16 -8.44
N GLY A 43 -17.87 16.89 -8.69
CA GLY A 43 -17.05 15.97 -7.90
C GLY A 43 -16.43 14.79 -8.65
N GLY A 44 -16.86 14.51 -9.89
CA GLY A 44 -16.29 13.47 -10.77
C GLY A 44 -15.16 13.93 -11.69
N GLU A 45 -14.61 15.13 -11.46
CA GLU A 45 -13.57 15.71 -12.30
C GLU A 45 -12.31 14.82 -12.33
N PRO A 46 -11.76 14.50 -13.51
CA PRO A 46 -10.65 13.56 -13.65
C PRO A 46 -9.39 14.01 -12.91
N GLY A 47 -9.23 15.32 -12.72
CA GLY A 47 -8.09 15.92 -12.00
C GLY A 47 -8.10 15.72 -10.48
N ARG A 48 -9.25 15.38 -9.88
CA ARG A 48 -9.40 15.40 -8.41
C ARG A 48 -8.56 14.33 -7.70
N VAL A 49 -8.49 13.13 -8.25
CA VAL A 49 -7.69 12.02 -7.68
C VAL A 49 -6.19 12.33 -7.77
N PRO A 50 -5.63 12.72 -8.94
CA PRO A 50 -4.24 13.16 -9.04
C PRO A 50 -3.88 14.32 -8.08
N VAL A 51 -4.76 15.32 -7.93
CA VAL A 51 -4.53 16.43 -6.98
C VAL A 51 -4.44 15.92 -5.54
N MET A 52 -5.40 15.10 -5.11
CA MET A 52 -5.41 14.54 -3.75
C MET A 52 -4.16 13.70 -3.48
N LEU A 53 -3.78 12.81 -4.40
CA LEU A 53 -2.57 12.00 -4.28
C LEU A 53 -1.32 12.87 -4.27
N GLY A 54 -1.24 13.88 -5.15
CA GLY A 54 -0.14 14.83 -5.21
C GLY A 54 0.06 15.56 -3.88
N VAL A 55 -1.02 16.05 -3.27
CA VAL A 55 -0.99 16.71 -1.95
C VAL A 55 -0.48 15.75 -0.87
N ILE A 56 -1.03 14.54 -0.77
CA ILE A 56 -0.64 13.57 0.26
C ILE A 56 0.84 13.19 0.10
N ILE A 57 1.28 12.90 -1.13
CA ILE A 57 2.68 12.55 -1.42
C ILE A 57 3.60 13.72 -1.06
N ALA A 58 3.26 14.95 -1.45
CA ALA A 58 4.07 16.13 -1.14
C ALA A 58 4.17 16.37 0.39
N LEU A 59 3.08 16.20 1.14
CA LEU A 59 3.09 16.35 2.60
C LEU A 59 3.96 15.29 3.28
N LEU A 60 3.81 14.00 2.90
CA LEU A 60 4.62 12.92 3.46
C LEU A 60 6.10 13.09 3.11
N ALA A 61 6.38 13.49 1.87
CA ALA A 61 7.72 13.80 1.41
C ALA A 61 8.37 14.94 2.19
N LEU A 62 7.62 16.01 2.47
CA LEU A 62 8.07 17.12 3.30
C LEU A 62 8.39 16.66 4.72
N ILE A 63 7.55 15.81 5.32
CA ILE A 63 7.80 15.23 6.65
C ILE A 63 9.10 14.42 6.65
N LEU A 64 9.35 13.60 5.61
CA LEU A 64 10.60 12.84 5.47
C LEU A 64 11.82 13.77 5.37
N VAL A 65 11.76 14.82 4.55
CA VAL A 65 12.84 15.80 4.42
C VAL A 65 13.12 16.49 5.76
N VAL A 66 12.09 16.98 6.45
CA VAL A 66 12.23 17.63 7.76
C VAL A 66 12.82 16.67 8.78
N ARG A 67 12.36 15.41 8.80
CA ARG A 67 12.89 14.38 9.70
C ARG A 67 14.37 14.10 9.42
N ALA A 68 14.75 13.97 8.15
CA ALA A 68 16.12 13.72 7.73
C ALA A 68 17.06 14.89 8.08
N LEU A 69 16.60 16.14 7.89
CA LEU A 69 17.33 17.34 8.29
C LEU A 69 17.55 17.39 9.81
N ARG A 70 16.51 17.13 10.60
CA ARG A 70 16.61 17.04 12.07
C ARG A 70 17.55 15.92 12.53
N ALA A 71 17.61 14.82 11.78
CA ALA A 71 18.51 13.70 12.07
C ALA A 71 19.98 13.95 11.67
N GLY A 72 20.32 15.15 11.18
CA GLY A 72 21.70 15.50 10.83
C GLY A 72 22.16 15.01 9.46
N ALA A 73 21.23 14.83 8.50
CA ALA A 73 21.57 14.43 7.13
C ALA A 73 22.63 15.35 6.46
N ARG A 74 22.66 16.64 6.83
CA ARG A 74 23.61 17.62 6.30
C ARG A 74 25.07 17.36 6.75
N GLN A 75 25.29 16.99 8.01
CA GLN A 75 26.63 16.65 8.52
C GLN A 75 27.13 15.34 7.90
N ARG A 76 26.28 14.31 7.82
CA ARG A 76 26.65 13.03 7.18
C ARG A 76 26.94 13.15 5.69
N TRP A 77 26.38 14.14 5.00
CA TRP A 77 26.72 14.43 3.61
C TRP A 77 28.16 14.93 3.47
N GLN A 78 28.64 15.73 4.43
CA GLN A 78 30.01 16.23 4.48
C GLN A 78 31.01 15.11 4.83
N ASP A 79 30.57 14.14 5.66
CA ASP A 79 31.40 13.01 6.08
C ASP A 79 31.55 11.90 5.01
N GLY A 80 30.93 12.04 3.83
CA GLY A 80 31.10 11.11 2.72
C GLY A 80 30.49 9.71 2.92
N GLU A 81 29.57 9.56 3.89
CA GLU A 81 28.97 8.27 4.24
C GLU A 81 28.25 7.66 3.01
N ARG A 82 28.68 6.46 2.60
CA ARG A 82 28.08 5.74 1.47
C ARG A 82 26.74 5.15 1.89
N THR A 83 25.69 5.49 1.15
CA THR A 83 24.38 4.84 1.28
C THR A 83 24.50 3.37 0.87
N VAL A 84 24.33 2.46 1.82
CA VAL A 84 24.18 1.03 1.53
C VAL A 84 22.78 0.84 0.96
N VAL A 85 22.69 0.49 -0.32
CA VAL A 85 21.42 0.16 -0.96
C VAL A 85 21.06 -1.26 -0.55
N ASP A 86 19.93 -1.42 0.13
CA ASP A 86 19.34 -2.73 0.40
C ASP A 86 18.75 -3.29 -0.91
N SER A 87 19.50 -4.18 -1.56
CA SER A 87 19.11 -4.78 -2.84
C SER A 87 17.78 -5.54 -2.74
N ASP A 88 17.51 -6.19 -1.62
CA ASP A 88 16.29 -6.96 -1.41
C ASP A 88 15.09 -6.02 -1.28
N GLY A 89 15.27 -4.91 -0.56
CA GLY A 89 14.29 -3.83 -0.48
C GLY A 89 13.98 -3.22 -1.85
N VAL A 90 15.01 -2.98 -2.68
CA VAL A 90 14.83 -2.45 -4.04
C VAL A 90 14.09 -3.45 -4.93
N VAL A 91 14.46 -4.73 -4.93
CA VAL A 91 13.80 -5.77 -5.72
C VAL A 91 12.33 -5.89 -5.34
N ARG A 92 12.01 -5.90 -4.05
CA ARG A 92 10.62 -5.92 -3.58
C ARG A 92 9.85 -4.68 -4.02
N GLY A 93 10.47 -3.50 -3.92
CA GLY A 93 9.87 -2.24 -4.38
C GLY A 93 9.57 -2.23 -5.87
N VAL A 94 10.52 -2.69 -6.70
CA VAL A 94 10.33 -2.83 -8.15
C VAL A 94 9.23 -3.84 -8.46
N LEU A 95 9.23 -5.00 -7.80
CA LEU A 95 8.20 -6.02 -7.98
C LEU A 95 6.81 -5.47 -7.62
N THR A 96 6.70 -4.73 -6.51
CA THR A 96 5.47 -4.05 -6.12
C THR A 96 5.02 -3.04 -7.17
N ALA A 97 5.94 -2.20 -7.67
CA ALA A 97 5.61 -1.20 -8.68
C ALA A 97 5.12 -1.84 -9.98
N VAL A 98 5.80 -2.90 -10.45
CA VAL A 98 5.38 -3.69 -11.61
C VAL A 98 4.01 -4.31 -11.38
N TRP A 99 3.79 -4.93 -10.21
CA TRP A 99 2.51 -5.57 -9.89
C TRP A 99 1.35 -4.56 -9.85
N CYS A 100 1.55 -3.40 -9.23
CA CYS A 100 0.60 -2.30 -9.22
C CYS A 100 0.34 -1.77 -10.64
N GLY A 101 1.39 -1.63 -11.46
CA GLY A 101 1.26 -1.24 -12.87
C GLY A 101 0.45 -2.25 -13.68
N CYS A 102 0.72 -3.55 -13.51
CA CYS A 102 -0.06 -4.61 -14.14
C CYS A 102 -1.53 -4.53 -13.72
N TYR A 103 -1.84 -4.33 -12.44
CA TYR A 103 -3.22 -4.16 -12.01
C TYR A 103 -3.88 -2.92 -12.61
N ALA A 104 -3.19 -1.77 -12.59
CA ALA A 104 -3.71 -0.53 -13.13
C ALA A 104 -3.97 -0.60 -14.65
N LEU A 105 -3.12 -1.32 -15.40
CA LEU A 105 -3.25 -1.43 -16.86
C LEU A 105 -4.12 -2.60 -17.31
N ALA A 106 -4.07 -3.73 -16.60
CA ALA A 106 -4.71 -4.98 -17.03
C ALA A 106 -6.05 -5.27 -16.33
N MET A 107 -6.37 -4.70 -15.16
CA MET A 107 -7.66 -4.94 -14.51
C MET A 107 -8.66 -3.79 -14.69
N LEU A 108 -8.22 -2.56 -14.94
CA LEU A 108 -9.10 -1.46 -15.34
C LEU A 108 -9.41 -1.54 -16.85
N GLY A 109 -10.46 -2.29 -17.21
CA GLY A 109 -11.02 -2.28 -18.56
C GLY A 109 -10.79 -3.53 -19.41
N PHE A 110 -10.21 -4.60 -18.85
CA PHE A 110 -10.01 -5.85 -19.58
C PHE A 110 -11.26 -6.73 -19.53
N THR A 111 -12.03 -6.72 -20.60
CA THR A 111 -13.17 -7.64 -20.81
C THR A 111 -12.71 -8.82 -21.66
N THR A 112 -12.45 -9.97 -21.05
CA THR A 112 -12.08 -11.20 -21.79
C THR A 112 -13.28 -12.15 -21.84
N GLY A 113 -13.71 -12.52 -23.05
CA GLY A 113 -14.69 -13.61 -23.24
C GLY A 113 -16.10 -13.35 -22.70
N GLY A 114 -16.52 -12.08 -22.57
CA GLY A 114 -17.87 -11.72 -22.10
C GLY A 114 -18.04 -11.72 -20.57
N TRP A 115 -17.00 -12.08 -19.81
CA TRP A 115 -16.98 -11.89 -18.36
C TRP A 115 -16.49 -10.48 -18.03
N GLN A 116 -17.36 -9.67 -17.43
CA GLN A 116 -16.97 -8.40 -16.82
C GLN A 116 -16.47 -8.69 -15.40
N PHE A 117 -15.17 -8.53 -15.17
CA PHE A 117 -14.64 -8.50 -13.82
C PHE A 117 -15.13 -7.21 -13.15
N THR A 118 -16.00 -7.34 -12.15
CA THR A 118 -16.41 -6.20 -11.32
C THR A 118 -15.18 -5.61 -10.65
N TYR A 119 -15.13 -4.29 -10.52
CA TYR A 119 -14.01 -3.59 -9.89
C TYR A 119 -13.72 -4.13 -8.49
N ARG A 120 -14.79 -4.47 -7.74
CA ARG A 120 -14.68 -5.07 -6.41
C ARG A 120 -14.00 -6.44 -6.46
N GLY A 121 -14.41 -7.32 -7.37
CA GLY A 121 -13.79 -8.64 -7.54
C GLY A 121 -12.31 -8.54 -7.92
N ALA A 122 -11.99 -7.64 -8.85
CA ALA A 122 -10.64 -7.36 -9.28
C ALA A 122 -9.74 -6.88 -8.12
N THR A 123 -10.24 -5.93 -7.33
CA THR A 123 -9.51 -5.36 -6.19
C THR A 123 -9.28 -6.39 -5.09
N VAL A 124 -10.28 -7.22 -4.76
CA VAL A 124 -10.13 -8.30 -3.78
C VAL A 124 -9.06 -9.29 -4.24
N LEU A 125 -9.13 -9.73 -5.50
CA LEU A 125 -8.17 -10.69 -6.04
C LEU A 125 -6.76 -10.11 -6.05
N PHE A 126 -6.60 -8.86 -6.49
CA PHE A 126 -5.32 -8.16 -6.50
C PHE A 126 -4.72 -8.08 -5.10
N LEU A 127 -5.47 -7.57 -4.13
CA LEU A 127 -5.01 -7.43 -2.74
C LEU A 127 -4.69 -8.79 -2.12
N LEU A 128 -5.51 -9.81 -2.38
CA LEU A 128 -5.28 -11.17 -1.90
C LEU A 128 -3.95 -11.72 -2.44
N VAL A 129 -3.75 -11.71 -3.77
CA VAL A 129 -2.52 -12.23 -4.38
C VAL A 129 -1.31 -11.41 -3.94
N PHE A 130 -1.47 -10.09 -3.79
CA PHE A 130 -0.40 -9.22 -3.33
C PHE A 130 0.01 -9.54 -1.90
N ILE A 131 -0.93 -9.58 -0.95
CA ILE A 131 -0.65 -9.88 0.46
C ILE A 131 -0.06 -11.29 0.58
N VAL A 132 -0.70 -12.28 -0.03
CA VAL A 132 -0.25 -13.67 0.02
C VAL A 132 1.14 -13.81 -0.59
N GLY A 133 1.40 -13.24 -1.77
CA GLY A 133 2.68 -13.33 -2.45
C GLY A 133 3.84 -12.68 -1.69
N PHE A 134 3.64 -11.49 -1.13
CA PHE A 134 4.68 -10.78 -0.38
C PHE A 134 4.88 -11.29 1.05
N GLU A 135 3.84 -11.87 1.66
CA GLU A 135 3.92 -12.40 3.03
C GLU A 135 4.18 -13.91 3.09
N TRP A 136 4.16 -14.63 1.96
CA TRP A 136 4.30 -16.09 1.93
C TRP A 136 5.54 -16.58 2.67
N GLY A 137 6.70 -15.98 2.39
CA GLY A 137 7.97 -16.36 3.03
C GLY A 137 7.98 -16.16 4.55
N ASN A 138 7.17 -15.22 5.05
CA ASN A 138 7.08 -14.85 6.46
C ASN A 138 5.80 -15.36 7.14
N ALA A 139 5.05 -16.27 6.49
CA ALA A 139 3.73 -16.70 6.94
C ALA A 139 3.72 -17.28 8.36
N LYS A 140 4.79 -17.98 8.75
CA LYS A 140 4.93 -18.59 10.09
C LYS A 140 5.06 -17.53 11.18
N ASP A 141 5.98 -16.58 10.99
CA ASP A 141 6.27 -15.55 11.99
C ASP A 141 5.14 -14.52 12.09
N LEU A 142 4.63 -14.07 10.94
CA LEU A 142 3.49 -13.14 10.88
C LEU A 142 2.21 -13.80 11.40
N GLY A 143 1.98 -15.07 11.06
CA GLY A 143 0.83 -15.84 11.53
C GLY A 143 0.82 -15.96 13.06
N ALA A 144 1.95 -16.32 13.66
CA ALA A 144 2.09 -16.41 15.12
C ALA A 144 1.85 -15.05 15.81
N ARG A 145 2.43 -13.96 15.28
CA ARG A 145 2.22 -12.61 15.83
C ARG A 145 0.77 -12.15 15.72
N ARG A 146 0.12 -12.36 14.57
CA ARG A 146 -1.29 -12.02 14.33
C ARG A 146 -2.22 -12.83 15.21
N TRP A 147 -1.93 -14.12 15.40
CA TRP A 147 -2.69 -14.98 16.30
C TRP A 147 -2.58 -14.54 17.77
N ALA A 148 -1.36 -14.22 18.22
CA ALA A 148 -1.14 -13.68 19.56
C ALA A 148 -1.88 -12.36 19.77
N TRP A 149 -1.80 -11.43 18.80
CA TRP A 149 -2.54 -10.17 18.84
C TRP A 149 -4.06 -10.39 18.86
N LEU A 150 -4.58 -11.29 18.03
CA LEU A 150 -6.02 -11.61 18.01
C LEU A 150 -6.49 -12.17 19.36
N GLY A 151 -5.67 -13.04 19.99
CA GLY A 151 -5.92 -13.55 21.33
C GLY A 151 -5.99 -12.45 22.40
N GLN A 152 -5.16 -11.41 22.27
CA GLN A 152 -5.14 -10.27 23.18
C GLN A 152 -6.29 -9.29 22.93
N ALA A 153 -6.55 -8.93 21.67
CA ALA A 153 -7.54 -7.93 21.30
C ALA A 153 -8.98 -8.48 21.35
N PHE A 154 -9.18 -9.74 20.97
CA PHE A 154 -10.51 -10.35 20.82
C PHE A 154 -10.54 -11.78 21.38
N PRO A 155 -10.50 -11.95 22.71
CA PRO A 155 -10.40 -13.26 23.35
C PRO A 155 -11.60 -14.17 23.01
N SER A 156 -12.79 -13.63 22.82
CA SER A 156 -13.99 -14.39 22.44
C SER A 156 -13.87 -15.00 21.03
N ILE A 157 -13.33 -14.23 20.09
CA ILE A 157 -13.10 -14.68 18.70
C ILE A 157 -11.99 -15.74 18.67
N ALA A 158 -10.91 -15.52 19.44
CA ALA A 158 -9.80 -16.46 19.53
C ALA A 158 -10.24 -17.83 20.10
N ARG A 159 -11.17 -17.87 21.06
CA ARG A 159 -11.75 -19.12 21.57
C ARG A 159 -12.59 -19.83 20.51
N LEU A 160 -13.41 -19.09 19.77
CA LEU A 160 -14.24 -19.64 18.69
C LEU A 160 -13.38 -20.24 17.56
N LEU A 161 -12.27 -19.60 17.23
CA LEU A 161 -11.34 -20.03 16.19
C LEU A 161 -10.26 -21.01 16.69
N GLN A 162 -10.22 -21.32 17.98
CA GLN A 162 -9.25 -22.26 18.55
C GLN A 162 -9.19 -23.63 17.85
N PRO A 163 -10.30 -24.23 17.36
CA PRO A 163 -10.27 -25.48 16.59
C PRO A 163 -9.45 -25.34 15.30
N LEU A 164 -9.50 -24.18 14.65
CA LEU A 164 -8.78 -23.88 13.42
C LEU A 164 -7.25 -23.91 13.65
N SER A 165 -6.80 -23.38 14.79
CA SER A 165 -5.38 -23.39 15.17
C SER A 165 -4.81 -24.77 15.50
N ARG A 166 -5.70 -25.73 15.80
CA ARG A 166 -5.33 -27.12 16.15
C ARG A 166 -5.37 -28.08 14.96
N MET A 167 -5.68 -27.61 13.74
CA MET A 167 -5.72 -28.49 12.57
C MET A 167 -4.34 -29.12 12.31
N PRO A 168 -4.27 -30.44 12.02
CA PRO A 168 -3.03 -31.19 12.01
C PRO A 168 -2.24 -30.85 10.76
N GLY A 169 -1.18 -30.06 10.94
CA GLY A 169 -0.30 -29.61 9.87
C GLY A 169 0.34 -28.30 10.26
N ALA A 170 1.25 -28.30 11.24
CA ALA A 170 1.92 -27.10 11.75
C ALA A 170 2.61 -26.27 10.65
N ARG A 171 2.90 -26.88 9.49
CA ARG A 171 3.35 -26.17 8.28
C ARG A 171 2.20 -25.50 7.53
N PHE A 172 1.08 -26.19 7.28
CA PHE A 172 -0.05 -25.66 6.49
C PHE A 172 -0.95 -24.70 7.26
N GLY A 173 -1.10 -24.87 8.58
CA GLY A 173 -1.97 -24.02 9.41
C GLY A 173 -1.58 -22.54 9.35
N SER A 174 -0.28 -22.23 9.28
CA SER A 174 0.21 -20.84 9.16
C SER A 174 -0.14 -20.22 7.81
N TYR A 175 -0.04 -20.98 6.71
CA TYR A 175 -0.39 -20.48 5.37
C TYR A 175 -1.90 -20.35 5.20
N LEU A 176 -2.69 -21.30 5.72
CA LEU A 176 -4.14 -21.23 5.67
C LEU A 176 -4.65 -20.04 6.49
N TRP A 177 -4.07 -19.82 7.68
CA TRP A 177 -4.33 -18.64 8.48
C TRP A 177 -3.97 -17.34 7.75
N LEU A 178 -2.82 -17.30 7.07
CA LEU A 178 -2.43 -16.16 6.24
C LEU A 178 -3.48 -15.89 5.16
N ILE A 179 -3.92 -16.92 4.42
CA ILE A 179 -4.93 -16.77 3.36
C ILE A 179 -6.26 -16.28 3.93
N CYS A 180 -6.70 -16.78 5.09
CA CYS A 180 -7.92 -16.33 5.76
C CYS A 180 -7.83 -14.84 6.15
N VAL A 181 -6.74 -14.44 6.80
CA VAL A 181 -6.52 -13.05 7.21
C VAL A 181 -6.39 -12.14 5.99
N ALA A 182 -5.62 -12.54 4.98
CA ALA A 182 -5.46 -11.80 3.73
C ALA A 182 -6.78 -11.63 2.99
N SER A 183 -7.62 -12.67 2.94
CA SER A 183 -8.97 -12.60 2.36
C SER A 183 -9.84 -11.59 3.12
N ALA A 184 -9.85 -11.65 4.46
CA ALA A 184 -10.61 -10.70 5.27
C ALA A 184 -10.12 -9.26 5.08
N GLN A 185 -8.80 -9.05 5.07
CA GLN A 185 -8.18 -7.74 4.82
C GLN A 185 -8.53 -7.21 3.43
N ALA A 186 -8.43 -8.05 2.39
CA ALA A 186 -8.74 -7.69 1.01
C ALA A 186 -10.23 -7.30 0.86
N LEU A 187 -11.14 -8.04 1.48
CA LEU A 187 -12.57 -7.73 1.46
C LEU A 187 -12.88 -6.41 2.18
N VAL A 188 -12.36 -6.22 3.39
CA VAL A 188 -12.58 -4.99 4.18
C VAL A 188 -11.98 -3.78 3.46
N ALA A 189 -10.73 -3.89 2.99
CA ALA A 189 -10.07 -2.82 2.26
C ALA A 189 -10.83 -2.48 0.98
N THR A 190 -11.24 -3.48 0.19
CA THR A 190 -12.04 -3.25 -1.02
C THR A 190 -13.37 -2.58 -0.69
N TRP A 191 -14.04 -2.98 0.39
CA TRP A 191 -15.29 -2.36 0.80
C TRP A 191 -15.11 -0.90 1.19
N VAL A 192 -14.08 -0.59 1.98
CA VAL A 192 -13.75 0.80 2.38
C VAL A 192 -13.38 1.64 1.16
N ILE A 193 -12.56 1.10 0.25
CA ILE A 193 -12.16 1.79 -0.98
C ILE A 193 -13.40 2.06 -1.85
N ALA A 194 -14.20 1.03 -2.15
CA ALA A 194 -15.41 1.19 -2.95
C ALA A 194 -16.37 2.21 -2.32
N TRP A 195 -16.60 2.13 -1.00
CA TRP A 195 -17.41 3.10 -0.27
C TRP A 195 -16.86 4.53 -0.40
N LEU A 196 -15.55 4.71 -0.27
CA LEU A 196 -14.92 6.03 -0.39
C LEU A 196 -15.03 6.59 -1.82
N PHE A 197 -14.84 5.75 -2.84
CA PHE A 197 -15.00 6.15 -4.25
C PHE A 197 -16.45 6.49 -4.59
N GLU A 198 -17.40 5.65 -4.19
CA GLU A 198 -18.82 5.88 -4.43
C GLU A 198 -19.33 7.14 -3.71
N GLN A 199 -18.93 7.36 -2.46
CA GLN A 199 -19.43 8.48 -1.64
C GLN A 199 -18.70 9.81 -1.88
N LYS A 200 -17.41 9.79 -2.20
CA LYS A 200 -16.60 11.03 -2.30
C LYS A 200 -16.27 11.44 -3.72
N PHE A 201 -16.22 10.48 -4.65
CA PHE A 201 -15.86 10.73 -6.03
C PHE A 201 -17.03 10.55 -6.99
N TYR A 202 -18.21 10.15 -6.51
CA TYR A 202 -19.43 9.96 -7.30
C TYR A 202 -19.21 9.02 -8.52
N VAL A 203 -18.25 8.10 -8.40
CA VAL A 203 -17.99 7.11 -9.44
C VAL A 203 -18.78 5.86 -9.09
N GLN A 204 -19.77 5.51 -9.91
CA GLN A 204 -20.36 4.18 -9.86
C GLN A 204 -19.35 3.20 -10.43
N LEU A 205 -18.74 2.41 -9.54
CA LEU A 205 -17.79 1.38 -9.92
C LEU A 205 -18.57 0.18 -10.51
N PRO A 206 -18.21 -0.31 -11.70
CA PRO A 206 -18.84 -1.48 -12.32
C PRO A 206 -18.55 -2.79 -11.56
#